data_AF-A0A4C2AHM2-F1
#
_entry.id   AF-A0A4C2AHM2-F1
#
_cell.length_a   1.000
_cell.length_b   1.000
_cell.length_c   1.000
_cell.angle_alpha   90.00
_cell.angle_beta   90.00
_cell.angle_gamma   90.00
#
_symmetry.space_group_name_H-M   'P 1'
#
loop_
_entity.id
_entity.type
_entity.pdbx_description
1 polymer ?
#
loop_
_entity_poly.entity_id
_entity_poly.type
_entity_poly.pdbx_seq_one_letter_code
_entity_poly.pdbx_strand_id
1 'polypeptide(L)'
;MIERFYKLKVCVDKALIDLESDLKFSDLEWSIIKELRGSLQPFKLAVEALCRRDSTLLTAETTLKFILEKLLAYDTVLSIDLSNALRARITERRTVLTGIIIYLQNPKKYQEDLNKADNTFTMPKKKDMRLEMKKILERVHEDYNSDDCVEVVELEEGIEETESLKKDLTLQEELQLQQEVASYTIQSNKKKDFDKTLKRK
;
A
#
# COMPACT_ATOMS: atom_id res chain seq x y z
N MET A 1 -15.26 18.14 5.08
CA MET A 1 -15.56 19.56 5.34
C MET A 1 -14.94 20.46 4.28
N ILE A 2 -13.61 20.46 4.13
CA ILE A 2 -12.86 21.31 3.19
C ILE A 2 -13.32 21.16 1.73
N GLU A 3 -13.58 19.92 1.27
CA GLU A 3 -14.07 19.68 -0.09
C GLU A 3 -15.42 20.37 -0.37
N ARG A 4 -16.35 20.33 0.60
CA ARG A 4 -17.66 21.00 0.49
C ARG A 4 -17.49 22.52 0.52
N PHE A 5 -16.64 23.01 1.41
CA PHE A 5 -16.34 24.45 1.51
C PHE A 5 -15.77 24.98 0.18
N TYR A 6 -14.79 24.29 -0.41
CA TYR A 6 -14.21 24.70 -1.68
C TYR A 6 -15.23 24.72 -2.83
N LYS A 7 -16.20 23.78 -2.86
CA LYS A 7 -17.29 23.78 -3.85
C LYS A 7 -18.22 25.00 -3.70
N LEU A 8 -18.33 25.55 -2.50
CA LEU A 8 -19.15 26.73 -2.21
C LEU A 8 -18.43 28.06 -2.51
N LYS A 9 -17.18 28.06 -2.99
CA LYS A 9 -16.40 29.28 -3.30
C LYS A 9 -17.25 30.35 -4.00
N VAL A 10 -17.89 29.99 -5.12
CA VAL A 10 -18.69 30.93 -5.92
C VAL A 10 -19.90 31.47 -5.15
N CYS A 11 -20.53 30.64 -4.31
CA CYS A 11 -21.66 31.06 -3.48
C CYS A 11 -21.22 32.01 -2.36
N VAL A 12 -20.08 31.73 -1.74
CA VAL A 12 -19.47 32.58 -0.71
C VAL A 12 -19.11 33.94 -1.31
N ASP A 13 -18.43 33.95 -2.47
CA ASP A 13 -18.03 35.18 -3.15
C ASP A 13 -19.27 36.04 -3.51
N LYS A 14 -20.34 35.42 -4.03
CA LYS A 14 -21.60 36.12 -4.34
C LYS A 14 -22.30 36.66 -3.09
N ALA A 15 -22.41 35.86 -2.03
CA ALA A 15 -23.06 36.29 -0.80
C ALA A 15 -22.31 37.47 -0.14
N LEU A 16 -20.98 37.50 -0.23
CA LEU A 16 -20.17 38.61 0.28
C LEU A 16 -20.37 39.89 -0.55
N ILE A 17 -20.57 39.75 -1.87
CA ILE A 17 -20.93 40.87 -2.75
C ILE A 17 -22.32 41.40 -2.39
N ASP A 18 -23.31 40.52 -2.23
CA ASP A 18 -24.69 40.90 -1.91
C ASP A 18 -24.81 41.58 -0.52
N LEU A 19 -23.92 41.24 0.41
CA LEU A 19 -23.84 41.85 1.75
C LEU A 19 -23.00 43.13 1.78
N GLU A 20 -22.46 43.57 0.64
CA GLU A 20 -21.52 44.71 0.54
C GLU A 20 -20.32 44.58 1.51
N SER A 21 -19.86 43.35 1.75
CA SER A 21 -18.76 43.08 2.68
C SER A 21 -17.40 43.30 2.03
N ASP A 22 -16.52 44.01 2.74
CA ASP A 22 -15.10 44.14 2.35
C ASP A 22 -14.29 42.86 2.58
N LEU A 23 -14.83 41.89 3.33
CA LEU A 23 -14.19 40.60 3.57
C LEU A 23 -14.22 39.76 2.29
N LYS A 24 -13.05 39.44 1.74
CA LYS A 24 -12.90 38.55 0.58
C LYS A 24 -11.72 37.62 0.81
N PHE A 25 -11.91 36.35 0.46
CA PHE A 25 -10.79 35.43 0.36
C PHE A 25 -9.94 35.82 -0.85
N SER A 26 -8.65 35.99 -0.61
CA SER A 26 -7.64 36.17 -1.64
C SER A 26 -7.48 34.90 -2.48
N ASP A 27 -6.96 35.06 -3.69
CA ASP A 27 -6.61 33.91 -4.55
C ASP A 27 -5.56 33.00 -3.90
N LEU A 28 -4.68 33.58 -3.05
CA LEU A 28 -3.71 32.83 -2.27
C LEU A 28 -4.40 31.89 -1.26
N GLU A 29 -5.36 32.39 -0.49
CA GLU A 29 -6.12 31.57 0.46
C GLU A 29 -6.89 30.46 -0.24
N TRP A 30 -7.51 30.75 -1.39
CA TRP A 30 -8.16 29.73 -2.20
C TRP A 30 -7.18 28.69 -2.75
N SER A 31 -5.95 29.10 -3.10
CA SER A 31 -4.89 28.19 -3.52
C SER A 31 -4.46 27.26 -2.38
N ILE A 32 -4.29 27.79 -1.17
CA ILE A 32 -3.95 27.00 0.03
C ILE A 32 -5.05 25.96 0.31
N ILE A 33 -6.33 26.34 0.22
CA ILE A 33 -7.45 25.40 0.42
C ILE A 33 -7.46 24.32 -0.67
N LYS A 34 -7.15 24.68 -1.92
CA LYS A 34 -7.05 23.73 -3.05
C LYS A 34 -5.93 22.72 -2.81
N GLU A 35 -4.76 23.20 -2.38
CA GLU A 35 -3.61 22.37 -2.02
C GLU A 35 -3.95 21.42 -0.87
N LEU A 36 -4.51 21.95 0.23
CA LEU A 36 -4.91 21.17 1.39
C LEU A 36 -5.90 20.06 1.00
N ARG A 37 -6.88 20.37 0.15
CA ARG A 37 -7.82 19.38 -0.38
C ARG A 37 -7.10 18.30 -1.20
N GLY A 38 -6.16 18.69 -2.06
CA GLY A 38 -5.38 17.77 -2.89
C GLY A 38 -4.54 16.81 -2.05
N SER A 39 -3.71 17.35 -1.16
CA SER A 39 -2.79 16.57 -0.31
C SER A 39 -3.50 15.64 0.67
N LEU A 40 -4.72 15.99 1.13
CA LEU A 40 -5.50 15.13 2.03
C LEU A 40 -6.36 14.08 1.32
N GLN A 41 -6.58 14.20 0.01
CA GLN A 41 -7.42 13.26 -0.74
C GLN A 41 -6.87 11.82 -0.72
N PRO A 42 -5.55 11.56 -0.92
CA PRO A 42 -4.98 10.22 -0.80
C PRO A 42 -5.16 9.63 0.60
N PHE A 43 -5.08 10.46 1.65
CA PHE A 43 -5.28 9.99 3.03
C PHE A 43 -6.72 9.57 3.30
N LYS A 44 -7.70 10.30 2.76
CA LYS A 44 -9.11 9.90 2.86
C LYS A 44 -9.32 8.50 2.27
N LEU A 45 -8.87 8.29 1.04
CA LEU A 45 -8.99 7.00 0.35
C LEU A 45 -8.23 5.89 1.09
N ALA A 46 -7.05 6.21 1.62
CA ALA A 46 -6.26 5.27 2.40
C ALA A 46 -6.95 4.83 3.68
N VAL A 47 -7.55 5.76 4.43
CA VAL A 47 -8.32 5.41 5.64
C VAL A 47 -9.50 4.54 5.28
N GLU A 48 -10.24 4.90 4.22
CA GLU A 48 -11.36 4.08 3.75
C GLU A 48 -10.91 2.66 3.39
N ALA A 49 -9.80 2.51 2.64
CA ALA A 49 -9.23 1.21 2.30
C ALA A 49 -8.76 0.41 3.51
N LEU A 50 -8.02 1.05 4.43
CA LEU A 50 -7.44 0.41 5.61
C LEU A 50 -8.49 -0.02 6.62
N CYS A 51 -9.60 0.70 6.70
CA CYS A 51 -10.71 0.40 7.61
C CYS A 51 -11.71 -0.63 7.06
N ARG A 52 -11.51 -1.15 5.84
CA ARG A 52 -12.34 -2.26 5.34
C ARG A 52 -12.07 -3.54 6.12
N ARG A 53 -13.10 -4.38 6.25
CA ARG A 53 -13.02 -5.67 6.95
C ARG A 53 -12.06 -6.66 6.29
N ASP A 54 -11.89 -6.57 4.98
CA ASP A 54 -10.98 -7.40 4.17
C ASP A 54 -9.57 -6.82 4.04
N SER A 55 -9.27 -5.72 4.75
CA SER A 55 -7.95 -5.09 4.71
C SER A 55 -6.90 -6.02 5.32
N THR A 56 -5.90 -6.37 4.50
CA THR A 56 -4.76 -7.20 4.89
C THR A 56 -3.50 -6.36 5.10
N LEU A 57 -2.46 -6.96 5.69
CA LEU A 57 -1.15 -6.31 5.81
C LEU A 57 -0.57 -5.89 4.45
N LEU A 58 -0.85 -6.66 3.38
CA LEU A 58 -0.49 -6.28 2.02
C LEU A 58 -1.28 -5.08 1.52
N THR A 59 -2.59 -5.05 1.77
CA THR A 59 -3.44 -3.90 1.42
C THR A 59 -2.91 -2.64 2.09
N ALA A 60 -2.50 -2.74 3.35
CA ALA A 60 -1.90 -1.63 4.07
C ALA A 60 -0.57 -1.17 3.46
N GLU A 61 0.32 -2.12 3.14
CA GLU A 61 1.59 -1.83 2.48
C GLU A 61 1.40 -1.06 1.17
N THR A 62 0.54 -1.57 0.28
CA THR A 62 0.26 -0.95 -1.02
C THR A 62 -0.40 0.42 -0.85
N THR A 63 -1.32 0.55 0.09
CA THR A 63 -2.02 1.83 0.36
C THR A 63 -1.05 2.90 0.86
N LEU A 64 -0.08 2.54 1.71
CA LEU A 64 0.93 3.48 2.20
C LEU A 64 1.88 3.93 1.07
N LYS A 65 2.27 3.00 0.17
CA LYS A 65 3.04 3.34 -1.03
C LYS A 65 2.25 4.29 -1.94
N PHE A 66 0.96 4.00 -2.17
CA PHE A 66 0.07 4.86 -2.94
C PHE A 66 0.01 6.29 -2.41
N ILE A 67 -0.15 6.48 -1.09
CA ILE A 67 -0.17 7.84 -0.52
C ILE A 67 1.12 8.59 -0.82
N LEU A 68 2.28 7.94 -0.61
CA LEU A 68 3.57 8.58 -0.84
C LEU A 68 3.79 8.92 -2.32
N GLU A 69 3.39 8.06 -3.24
CA GLU A 69 3.43 8.33 -4.68
C GLU A 69 2.55 9.55 -5.05
N LYS A 70 1.33 9.64 -4.48
CA LYS A 70 0.44 10.78 -4.75
C LYS A 70 0.93 12.08 -4.15
N LEU A 71 1.50 12.06 -2.94
CA LEU A 71 2.06 13.26 -2.32
C LEU A 71 3.27 13.80 -3.07
N LEU A 72 4.11 12.92 -3.63
CA LEU A 72 5.23 13.31 -4.49
C LEU A 72 4.76 14.00 -5.77
N ALA A 73 3.61 13.60 -6.33
CA ALA A 73 3.07 14.20 -7.55
C ALA A 73 2.55 15.65 -7.34
N TYR A 74 2.15 16.02 -6.12
CA TYR A 74 1.67 17.37 -5.83
C TYR A 74 2.81 18.39 -5.61
N ASP A 75 3.99 17.94 -5.20
CA ASP A 75 5.22 18.74 -4.99
C ASP A 75 5.00 20.10 -4.30
N THR A 76 4.20 20.09 -3.23
CA THR A 76 3.96 21.28 -2.42
C THR A 76 4.64 21.16 -1.06
N VAL A 77 4.83 22.29 -0.36
CA VAL A 77 5.44 22.28 0.98
C VAL A 77 4.67 21.36 1.92
N LEU A 78 3.33 21.43 1.90
CA LEU A 78 2.49 20.55 2.72
C LEU A 78 2.63 19.09 2.32
N SER A 79 2.68 18.76 1.02
CA SER A 79 2.77 17.36 0.59
C SER A 79 4.13 16.76 0.93
N ILE A 80 5.21 17.55 0.85
CA ILE A 80 6.56 17.17 1.28
C ILE A 80 6.57 16.89 2.78
N ASP A 81 6.07 17.81 3.61
CA ASP A 81 6.03 17.65 5.06
C ASP A 81 5.21 16.43 5.49
N LEU A 82 4.02 16.25 4.90
CA LEU A 82 3.18 15.07 5.13
C LEU A 82 3.89 13.78 4.70
N SER A 83 4.58 13.78 3.56
CA SER A 83 5.30 12.60 3.07
C SER A 83 6.46 12.23 4.01
N ASN A 84 7.20 13.22 4.52
CA ASN A 84 8.31 13.01 5.44
C ASN A 84 7.83 12.50 6.80
N ALA A 85 6.76 13.11 7.34
CA ALA A 85 6.13 12.64 8.57
C ALA A 85 5.60 11.21 8.42
N LEU A 86 4.98 10.88 7.28
CA LEU A 86 4.49 9.54 7.01
C LEU A 86 5.63 8.53 6.87
N ARG A 87 6.71 8.86 6.14
CA ARG A 87 7.90 8.01 6.04
C ARG A 87 8.50 7.70 7.41
N ALA A 88 8.66 8.71 8.26
CA ALA A 88 9.16 8.52 9.63
C ALA A 88 8.30 7.52 10.41
N ARG A 89 6.96 7.68 10.36
CA ARG A 89 6.03 6.77 11.04
C ARG A 89 6.03 5.35 10.47
N ILE A 90 6.22 5.19 9.16
CA ILE A 90 6.36 3.87 8.54
C ILE A 90 7.64 3.21 9.07
N THR A 91 8.78 3.89 9.03
CA THR A 91 10.06 3.34 9.51
C THR A 91 10.01 2.94 10.98
N GLU A 92 9.34 3.72 11.82
CA GLU A 92 9.16 3.41 13.25
C GLU A 92 8.30 2.16 13.52
N ARG A 93 7.27 1.92 12.69
CA ARG A 93 6.22 0.92 12.97
C ARG A 93 6.27 -0.31 12.07
N ARG A 94 7.09 -0.30 11.02
CA ARG A 94 7.23 -1.42 10.08
C ARG A 94 7.77 -2.65 10.82
N THR A 95 7.15 -3.79 10.58
CA THR A 95 7.51 -5.05 11.24
C THR A 95 8.05 -6.07 10.23
N VAL A 96 8.69 -7.13 10.73
CA VAL A 96 9.20 -8.24 9.92
C VAL A 96 8.07 -8.97 9.17
N LEU A 97 6.85 -8.95 9.69
CA LEU A 97 5.67 -9.59 9.09
C LEU A 97 5.39 -9.08 7.68
N THR A 98 5.63 -7.80 7.43
CA THR A 98 5.43 -7.21 6.11
C THR A 98 6.36 -7.82 5.07
N GLY A 99 7.62 -8.09 5.43
CA GLY A 99 8.56 -8.77 4.54
C GLY A 99 8.18 -10.23 4.29
N ILE A 100 7.69 -10.93 5.32
CA ILE A 100 7.22 -12.31 5.21
C ILE A 100 6.04 -12.39 4.24
N ILE A 101 5.01 -11.55 4.40
CA ILE A 101 3.83 -11.62 3.55
C ILE A 101 4.14 -11.27 2.09
N ILE A 102 4.99 -10.26 1.85
CA ILE A 102 5.45 -9.92 0.49
C ILE A 102 6.22 -11.08 -0.14
N TYR A 103 7.11 -11.73 0.62
CA TYR A 103 7.86 -12.89 0.14
C TYR A 103 6.97 -14.08 -0.19
N LEU A 104 6.02 -14.41 0.68
CA LEU A 104 5.09 -15.53 0.49
C LEU A 104 4.17 -15.30 -0.72
N GLN A 105 3.77 -14.05 -0.94
CA GLN A 105 2.88 -13.71 -2.03
C GLN A 105 3.61 -13.67 -3.37
N ASN A 106 4.77 -13.01 -3.42
CA ASN A 106 5.61 -12.98 -4.61
C ASN A 106 7.11 -12.91 -4.25
N PRO A 107 7.81 -14.05 -4.30
CA PRO A 107 9.25 -14.11 -4.03
C PRO A 107 10.10 -13.24 -4.96
N LYS A 108 9.68 -13.04 -6.22
CA LYS A 108 10.41 -12.21 -7.20
C LYS A 108 10.30 -10.73 -6.82
N LYS A 109 9.09 -10.27 -6.52
CA LYS A 109 8.83 -8.90 -6.04
C LYS A 109 9.63 -8.59 -4.77
N TYR A 110 9.73 -9.56 -3.86
CA TYR A 110 10.58 -9.40 -2.68
C TYR A 110 12.06 -9.18 -3.07
N GLN A 111 12.61 -9.91 -4.04
CA GLN A 111 13.99 -9.68 -4.50
C GLN A 111 14.15 -8.31 -5.18
N GLU A 112 13.18 -7.90 -5.99
CA GLU A 112 13.19 -6.57 -6.63
C GLU A 112 13.17 -5.44 -5.61
N ASP A 113 12.29 -5.53 -4.62
CA ASP A 113 12.19 -4.53 -3.55
C ASP A 113 13.44 -4.54 -2.64
N LEU A 114 14.13 -5.67 -2.50
CA LEU A 114 15.40 -5.76 -1.77
C LEU A 114 16.54 -4.99 -2.46
N ASN A 115 16.46 -4.82 -3.78
CA ASN A 115 17.43 -4.09 -4.59
C ASN A 115 17.07 -2.60 -4.75
N LYS A 116 15.89 -2.15 -4.31
CA LYS A 116 15.50 -0.74 -4.37
C LYS A 116 16.18 0.06 -3.27
N ALA A 117 16.67 1.25 -3.62
CA ALA A 117 17.24 2.22 -2.69
C ALA A 117 16.16 3.00 -1.91
N ASP A 118 15.12 2.31 -1.42
CA ASP A 118 14.08 2.93 -0.59
C ASP A 118 14.33 2.63 0.88
N ASN A 119 14.69 3.67 1.63
CA ASN A 119 14.96 3.59 3.07
C ASN A 119 13.68 3.44 3.92
N THR A 120 12.50 3.66 3.33
CA THR A 120 11.21 3.62 4.05
C THR A 120 10.64 2.20 4.08
N PHE A 121 10.59 1.54 2.93
CA PHE A 121 10.01 0.20 2.78
C PHE A 121 11.08 -0.90 2.75
N THR A 122 12.03 -0.83 3.67
CA THR A 122 13.13 -1.79 3.73
C THR A 122 12.64 -3.22 3.94
N MET A 123 13.33 -4.17 3.29
CA MET A 123 13.04 -5.59 3.43
C MET A 123 13.85 -6.21 4.58
N PRO A 124 13.21 -6.96 5.50
CA PRO A 124 13.89 -7.60 6.62
C PRO A 124 14.82 -8.70 6.13
N LYS A 125 15.88 -9.00 6.90
CA LYS A 125 16.84 -10.05 6.52
C LYS A 125 16.17 -11.42 6.59
N LYS A 126 16.62 -12.35 5.75
CA LYS A 126 16.13 -13.74 5.71
C LYS A 126 16.19 -14.44 7.07
N LYS A 127 17.20 -14.14 7.91
CA LYS A 127 17.33 -14.72 9.26
C LYS A 127 16.20 -14.28 10.19
N ASP A 128 15.88 -12.99 10.18
CA ASP A 128 14.83 -12.40 11.02
C ASP A 128 13.45 -12.89 10.59
N MET A 129 13.22 -13.00 9.27
CA MET A 129 11.99 -13.58 8.73
C MET A 129 11.80 -15.04 9.16
N ARG A 130 12.85 -15.87 9.06
CA ARG A 130 12.78 -17.29 9.49
C ARG A 130 12.46 -17.43 10.97
N LEU A 131 13.10 -16.61 11.81
CA LEU A 131 12.87 -16.63 13.25
C LEU A 131 11.41 -16.27 13.57
N GLU A 132 10.89 -15.23 12.93
CA GLU A 132 9.51 -14.80 13.18
C GLU A 132 8.48 -15.79 12.63
N MET A 133 8.73 -16.39 11.46
CA MET A 133 7.90 -17.50 10.94
C MET A 133 7.88 -18.69 11.90
N LYS A 134 9.03 -19.05 12.49
CA LYS A 134 9.11 -20.13 13.49
C LYS A 134 8.22 -19.84 14.70
N LYS A 135 8.29 -18.62 15.26
CA LYS A 135 7.44 -18.21 16.39
C LYS A 135 5.94 -18.27 16.05
N ILE A 136 5.56 -17.87 14.84
CA ILE A 136 4.17 -17.94 14.39
C ILE A 136 3.73 -19.40 14.30
N LEU A 137 4.55 -20.27 13.69
CA LEU A 137 4.26 -21.69 13.59
C LEU A 137 4.13 -22.35 14.97
N GLU A 138 5.06 -22.07 15.89
CA GLU A 138 5.01 -22.57 17.28
C GLU A 138 3.77 -22.08 18.04
N ARG A 139 3.26 -20.88 17.73
CA ARG A 139 2.03 -20.36 18.34
C ARG A 139 0.77 -20.99 17.76
N VAL A 140 0.75 -21.23 16.45
CA VAL A 140 -0.43 -21.77 15.75
C VAL A 140 -0.53 -23.28 15.92
N HIS A 141 0.61 -23.96 16.00
CA HIS A 141 0.74 -25.38 16.28
C HIS A 141 1.36 -25.55 17.68
N GLU A 142 0.54 -25.52 18.72
CA GLU A 142 0.97 -25.81 20.10
C GLU A 142 1.44 -27.28 20.29
N ASP A 143 1.45 -28.15 19.26
CA ASP A 143 1.59 -29.60 19.47
C ASP A 143 2.25 -30.41 18.33
N TYR A 144 3.37 -29.95 17.75
CA TYR A 144 4.22 -30.81 16.89
C TYR A 144 5.54 -31.17 17.57
N ASN A 145 5.44 -31.96 18.63
CA ASN A 145 6.44 -33.01 18.88
C ASN A 145 5.97 -34.29 18.16
N SER A 146 5.95 -34.27 16.84
CA SER A 146 5.89 -35.51 16.07
C SER A 146 6.64 -35.30 14.76
N ASP A 147 7.71 -36.06 14.67
CA ASP A 147 8.48 -36.36 13.48
C ASP A 147 7.56 -37.14 12.52
N ASP A 148 6.75 -36.45 11.70
CA ASP A 148 6.07 -37.14 10.61
C ASP A 148 5.75 -36.25 9.41
N CYS A 149 5.83 -36.88 8.25
CA CYS A 149 6.01 -36.28 6.94
C CYS A 149 4.75 -35.57 6.38
N VAL A 150 4.95 -34.46 5.67
CA VAL A 150 3.87 -33.70 5.02
C VAL A 150 3.51 -34.34 3.67
N GLU A 151 2.30 -34.90 3.56
CA GLU A 151 1.65 -35.15 2.26
C GLU A 151 1.14 -33.83 1.67
N VAL A 152 1.52 -33.58 0.42
CA VAL A 152 1.13 -32.40 -0.37
C VAL A 152 -0.25 -32.66 -0.97
N VAL A 153 -1.25 -31.87 -0.58
CA VAL A 153 -2.57 -31.84 -1.22
C VAL A 153 -2.51 -30.82 -2.37
N GLU A 154 -2.64 -31.30 -3.61
CA GLU A 154 -2.80 -30.48 -4.82
C GLU A 154 -4.22 -29.88 -4.89
N LEU A 155 -4.35 -28.60 -5.22
CA LEU A 155 -5.61 -27.96 -5.61
C LEU A 155 -5.41 -27.22 -6.95
N GLU A 156 -6.43 -27.35 -7.80
CA GLU A 156 -6.45 -27.06 -9.24
C GLU A 156 -6.34 -25.57 -9.65
N GLU A 157 -5.86 -25.38 -10.88
CA GLU A 157 -5.48 -24.13 -11.54
C GLU A 157 -6.65 -23.33 -12.13
N GLY A 158 -6.50 -22.00 -12.17
CA GLY A 158 -7.22 -21.10 -13.07
C GLY A 158 -6.30 -19.94 -13.48
N ILE A 159 -6.02 -19.80 -14.78
CA ILE A 159 -5.13 -18.79 -15.38
C ILE A 159 -5.99 -17.65 -15.93
N GLU A 160 -5.60 -16.40 -15.70
CA GLU A 160 -5.84 -15.29 -16.62
C GLU A 160 -4.80 -14.16 -16.39
N GLU A 161 -3.98 -13.90 -17.41
CA GLU A 161 -3.12 -12.70 -17.49
C GLU A 161 -3.93 -11.58 -18.13
N THR A 162 -3.93 -10.39 -17.54
CA THR A 162 -4.43 -9.19 -18.21
C THR A 162 -3.38 -8.08 -18.20
N GLU A 163 -2.81 -7.82 -19.37
CA GLU A 163 -2.22 -6.53 -19.74
C GLU A 163 -3.29 -5.44 -19.61
N SER A 164 -2.97 -4.28 -19.01
CA SER A 164 -3.89 -3.14 -19.03
C SER A 164 -3.24 -1.85 -19.51
N LEU A 165 -3.77 -1.41 -20.66
CA LEU A 165 -3.65 -0.11 -21.30
C LEU A 165 -3.95 1.05 -20.34
N LYS A 166 -3.19 2.14 -20.49
CA LYS A 166 -3.38 3.42 -19.80
C LYS A 166 -4.76 4.01 -20.11
N LYS A 167 -5.71 3.88 -19.20
CA LYS A 167 -6.92 4.72 -19.12
C LYS A 167 -6.73 5.75 -18.00
N ASP A 168 -7.29 6.93 -18.18
CA ASP A 168 -7.39 7.97 -17.13
C ASP A 168 -8.33 7.46 -16.01
N LEU A 169 -7.76 6.72 -15.07
CA LEU A 169 -8.45 6.17 -13.90
C LEU A 169 -8.66 7.27 -12.85
N THR A 170 -9.78 7.21 -12.15
CA THR A 170 -9.96 8.02 -10.94
C THR A 170 -9.00 7.56 -9.84
N LEU A 171 -8.61 8.44 -8.91
CA LEU A 171 -7.70 8.08 -7.79
C LEU A 171 -8.19 6.84 -7.00
N GLN A 172 -9.51 6.66 -6.89
CA GLN A 172 -10.09 5.53 -6.17
C GLN A 172 -9.93 4.23 -6.95
N GLU A 173 -10.20 4.24 -8.25
CA GLU A 173 -10.00 3.07 -9.13
C GLU A 173 -8.52 2.70 -9.22
N GLU A 174 -7.63 3.68 -9.23
CA GLU A 174 -6.19 3.44 -9.23
C GLU A 174 -5.72 2.76 -7.94
N LEU A 175 -6.19 3.21 -6.77
CA LEU A 175 -5.88 2.56 -5.49
C LEU A 175 -6.40 1.12 -5.48
N GLN A 176 -7.62 0.90 -5.97
CA GLN A 176 -8.22 -0.41 -6.01
C GLN A 176 -7.46 -1.35 -6.96
N LEU A 177 -7.08 -0.87 -8.15
CA LEU A 177 -6.28 -1.63 -9.09
C LEU A 177 -4.91 -2.00 -8.51
N GLN A 178 -4.23 -1.07 -7.82
CA GLN A 178 -2.94 -1.39 -7.17
C GLN A 178 -3.09 -2.46 -6.08
N GLN A 179 -4.18 -2.43 -5.30
CA GLN A 179 -4.48 -3.44 -4.29
C GLN A 179 -4.77 -4.81 -4.92
N GLU A 180 -5.55 -4.84 -6.01
CA GLU A 180 -5.85 -6.04 -6.77
C GLU A 180 -4.57 -6.63 -7.41
N VAL A 181 -3.75 -5.82 -8.10
CA VAL A 181 -2.47 -6.31 -8.65
C VAL A 181 -1.57 -6.88 -7.56
N ALA A 182 -1.52 -6.23 -6.40
CA ALA A 182 -0.77 -6.76 -5.26
C ALA A 182 -1.33 -8.10 -4.77
N SER A 183 -2.66 -8.27 -4.73
CA SER A 183 -3.30 -9.50 -4.28
C SER A 183 -3.12 -10.68 -5.25
N TYR A 184 -3.22 -10.42 -6.57
CA TYR A 184 -3.20 -11.45 -7.62
C TYR A 184 -1.80 -11.95 -8.01
N THR A 185 -0.70 -11.39 -7.49
CA THR A 185 0.65 -11.86 -7.90
C THR A 185 1.08 -13.20 -7.26
N ILE A 186 0.17 -14.16 -7.11
CA ILE A 186 0.52 -15.57 -6.87
C ILE A 186 0.95 -16.16 -8.23
N GLN A 187 2.11 -15.75 -8.74
CA GLN A 187 2.65 -16.37 -9.95
C GLN A 187 3.22 -17.74 -9.60
N SER A 188 2.45 -18.77 -9.95
CA SER A 188 2.89 -20.13 -10.22
C SER A 188 4.20 -20.12 -11.04
N ASN A 189 5.30 -20.54 -10.42
CA ASN A 189 6.53 -20.81 -11.16
C ASN A 189 7.16 -22.13 -10.69
N LYS A 190 6.80 -23.17 -11.44
CA LYS A 190 7.61 -24.31 -11.87
C LYS A 190 7.91 -25.41 -10.84
N LYS A 191 7.17 -26.50 -11.08
CA LYS A 191 7.47 -27.94 -10.93
C LYS A 191 8.86 -28.40 -11.46
N LYS A 192 9.90 -27.54 -11.52
CA LYS A 192 11.19 -27.87 -12.19
C LYS A 192 12.43 -28.01 -11.30
N ASP A 193 12.34 -27.84 -9.97
CA ASP A 193 13.55 -27.95 -9.12
C ASP A 193 13.49 -28.95 -7.95
N PHE A 194 12.37 -29.64 -7.71
CA PHE A 194 12.32 -30.64 -6.64
C PHE A 194 13.14 -31.92 -6.94
N ASP A 195 13.29 -32.30 -8.21
CA ASP A 195 14.06 -33.50 -8.58
C ASP A 195 15.59 -33.33 -8.50
N LYS A 196 16.09 -32.09 -8.43
CA LYS A 196 17.54 -31.83 -8.39
C LYS A 196 18.10 -31.83 -6.97
N THR A 197 17.28 -31.57 -5.96
CA THR A 197 17.71 -31.55 -4.55
C THR A 197 17.74 -32.94 -3.90
N LEU A 198 17.13 -33.96 -4.50
CA LEU A 198 17.13 -35.35 -4.00
C LEU A 198 18.23 -36.26 -4.59
N LYS A 199 19.01 -35.80 -5.58
CA LYS A 199 20.07 -36.59 -6.23
C LYS A 199 21.51 -36.15 -5.91
N ARG A 200 21.75 -35.63 -4.71
CA ARG A 200 23.11 -35.56 -4.15
C ARG A 200 23.15 -36.37 -2.85
N LYS A 201 23.19 -37.69 -3.02
CA LYS A 201 23.89 -38.59 -2.10
C LYS A 201 25.25 -38.90 -2.73
#